data_AF-X1JYD7-F1
#
_entry.id   AF-X1JYD7-F1
#
_cell.length_a   1.000
_cell.length_b   1.000
_cell.length_c   1.000
_cell.angle_alpha   90.00
_cell.angle_beta   90.00
_cell.angle_gamma   90.00
#
_symmetry.space_group_name_H-M   'P 1'
#
loop_
_entity.id
_entity.type
_entity.pdbx_description
1 polymer ?
#
loop_
_entity_poly.entity_id
_entity_poly.type
_entity_poly.pdbx_seq_one_letter_code
_entity_poly.pdbx_strand_id
1 'polypeptide(L)'
;TPLSEGISPVQGMDINGPTSVIKSAAKIDHLRTGGTLLNQKFSPKFLSSKSGINNIAHLIRSYFKMGGHHIQFNVVSADTLRAAQKNPEQYQNLIVRVAGYSDYYNNLGEDLQDEIIRRTEHFSI
;
A
#
# COMPACT_ATOMS: atom_id res chain seq x y z
N THR A 1 -3.23 -13.37 -14.00
CA THR A 1 -3.23 -12.13 -13.18
C THR A 1 -2.69 -12.46 -11.81
N PRO A 2 -1.87 -11.59 -11.20
CA PRO A 2 -1.33 -11.82 -9.86
C PRO A 2 -2.43 -11.98 -8.80
N LEU A 3 -2.13 -12.73 -7.75
CA LEU A 3 -3.00 -12.84 -6.58
C LEU A 3 -2.92 -11.56 -5.73
N SER A 4 -3.88 -11.38 -4.83
CA SER A 4 -3.79 -10.36 -3.77
C SER A 4 -2.61 -10.64 -2.84
N GLU A 5 -1.94 -9.60 -2.37
CA GLU A 5 -0.82 -9.70 -1.44
C GLU A 5 -1.22 -9.60 0.03
N GLY A 6 -0.73 -10.54 0.84
CA GLY A 6 -1.04 -10.59 2.27
C GLY A 6 -2.55 -10.71 2.53
N ILE A 7 -3.10 -9.79 3.33
CA ILE A 7 -4.53 -9.67 3.60
C ILE A 7 -5.15 -8.43 2.91
N SER A 8 -4.43 -7.85 1.95
CA SER A 8 -4.87 -6.66 1.24
C SER A 8 -6.04 -7.02 0.30
N PRO A 9 -6.96 -6.09 0.03
CA PRO A 9 -7.94 -6.27 -1.04
C PRO A 9 -7.25 -6.62 -2.36
N VAL A 10 -7.94 -7.38 -3.21
CA VAL A 10 -7.49 -7.57 -4.60
C VAL A 10 -7.31 -6.20 -5.25
N GLN A 11 -6.27 -6.06 -6.07
CA GLN A 11 -5.85 -4.79 -6.65
C GLN A 11 -7.02 -4.09 -7.37
N GLY A 12 -7.35 -2.86 -6.95
CA GLY A 12 -8.43 -2.05 -7.53
C GLY A 12 -9.84 -2.36 -7.02
N MET A 13 -10.02 -3.34 -6.13
CA MET A 13 -11.36 -3.76 -5.66
C MET A 13 -11.86 -2.99 -4.43
N ASP A 14 -10.97 -2.29 -3.72
CA ASP A 14 -11.32 -1.44 -2.59
C ASP A 14 -11.77 -0.04 -3.02
N ILE A 15 -13.06 0.07 -3.31
CA ILE A 15 -13.70 1.32 -3.80
C ILE A 15 -14.27 2.23 -2.71
N ASN A 16 -14.20 1.81 -1.44
CA ASN A 16 -14.80 2.52 -0.30
C ASN A 16 -13.76 3.19 0.62
N GLY A 17 -12.54 3.39 0.11
CA GLY A 17 -11.46 4.10 0.79
C GLY A 17 -10.74 3.30 1.89
N PRO A 18 -9.63 3.86 2.40
CA PRO A 18 -8.70 3.17 3.29
C PRO A 18 -9.29 2.83 4.66
N THR A 19 -10.25 3.63 5.13
CA THR A 19 -10.99 3.39 6.38
C THR A 19 -11.83 2.10 6.29
N SER A 20 -12.47 1.85 5.15
CA SER A 20 -13.26 0.63 4.92
C SER A 20 -12.37 -0.61 4.79
N VAL A 21 -11.18 -0.45 4.23
CA VAL A 21 -10.16 -1.51 4.16
C VAL A 21 -9.75 -1.94 5.56
N ILE A 22 -9.35 -1.01 6.45
CA ILE A 22 -8.93 -1.38 7.82
C ILE A 22 -10.06 -1.98 8.65
N LYS A 23 -11.32 -1.54 8.45
CA LYS A 23 -12.48 -2.13 9.12
C LYS A 23 -12.75 -3.56 8.65
N SER A 24 -12.49 -3.85 7.38
CA SER A 24 -12.67 -5.19 6.83
C SER A 24 -11.55 -6.13 7.29
N ALA A 25 -10.30 -5.66 7.22
CA ALA A 25 -9.14 -6.40 7.70
C ALA A 25 -9.21 -6.69 9.22
N ALA A 26 -9.78 -5.78 10.01
CA ALA A 26 -9.95 -5.97 11.45
C ALA A 26 -10.99 -7.06 11.83
N LYS A 27 -11.78 -7.57 10.88
CA LYS A 27 -12.68 -8.71 11.14
C LYS A 27 -11.94 -10.04 11.24
N ILE A 28 -10.67 -10.10 10.81
CA ILE A 28 -9.80 -11.25 11.00
C ILE A 28 -9.40 -11.30 12.47
N ASP A 29 -9.47 -12.49 13.08
CA ASP A 29 -8.93 -12.71 14.42
C ASP A 29 -7.41 -12.80 14.38
N HIS A 30 -6.74 -11.65 14.36
CA HIS A 30 -5.30 -11.53 14.22
C HIS A 30 -4.53 -12.21 15.36
N LEU A 31 -5.12 -12.34 16.55
CA LEU A 31 -4.49 -12.98 17.72
C LEU A 31 -4.30 -14.49 17.53
N ARG A 32 -5.09 -15.11 16.65
CA ARG A 32 -4.96 -16.52 16.28
C ARG A 32 -3.96 -16.76 15.14
N THR A 33 -3.23 -15.72 14.72
CA THR A 33 -2.24 -15.78 13.65
C THR A 33 -0.84 -15.53 14.20
N GLY A 34 0.20 -15.96 13.46
CA GLY A 34 1.60 -15.56 13.72
C GLY A 34 1.97 -14.19 13.12
N GLY A 35 1.00 -13.52 12.48
CA GLY A 35 1.17 -12.23 11.82
C GLY A 35 0.39 -12.15 10.51
N THR A 36 -0.15 -10.97 10.22
CA THR A 36 -0.82 -10.64 8.95
C THR A 36 -0.24 -9.37 8.36
N LEU A 37 -0.31 -9.22 7.04
CA LEU A 37 0.30 -8.10 6.34
C LEU A 37 -0.72 -7.37 5.47
N LEU A 38 -0.93 -6.08 5.76
CA LEU A 38 -1.80 -5.21 5.00
C LEU A 38 -0.97 -4.12 4.29
N ASN A 39 -1.07 -4.06 2.96
CA ASN A 39 -0.55 -2.96 2.15
C ASN A 39 -1.65 -1.92 1.90
N GLN A 40 -1.29 -0.64 1.93
CA GLN A 40 -2.07 0.43 1.31
C GLN A 40 -1.16 1.38 0.55
N LYS A 41 -1.62 1.93 -0.58
CA LYS A 41 -0.86 2.91 -1.37
C LYS A 41 -1.57 4.26 -1.34
N PHE A 42 -0.83 5.32 -1.07
CA PHE A 42 -1.32 6.69 -1.03
C PHE A 42 -0.62 7.54 -2.08
N SER A 43 -1.35 8.54 -2.59
CA SER A 43 -0.75 9.54 -3.47
C SER A 43 0.27 10.41 -2.70
N PRO A 44 1.42 10.76 -3.28
CA PRO A 44 2.37 11.70 -2.65
C PRO A 44 1.73 13.03 -2.26
N LYS A 45 0.77 13.51 -3.06
CA LYS A 45 0.05 14.76 -2.80
C LYS A 45 -0.73 14.70 -1.47
N PHE A 46 -1.27 13.53 -1.12
CA PHE A 46 -2.05 13.36 0.12
C PHE A 46 -1.20 13.64 1.36
N LEU A 47 0.05 13.15 1.37
CA LEU A 47 0.98 13.29 2.49
C LEU A 47 1.78 14.60 2.50
N SER A 48 1.57 15.49 1.51
CA SER A 48 2.24 16.79 1.46
C SER A 48 1.73 17.79 2.50
N SER A 49 0.63 17.49 3.19
CA SER A 49 0.01 18.36 4.20
C SER A 49 0.07 17.76 5.60
N LYS A 50 0.13 18.62 6.62
CA LYS A 50 0.03 18.21 8.04
C LYS A 50 -1.27 17.45 8.32
N SER A 51 -2.37 17.84 7.65
CA SER A 51 -3.66 17.15 7.75
C SER A 51 -3.56 15.71 7.23
N GLY A 52 -2.94 15.50 6.06
CA GLY A 52 -2.72 14.15 5.50
C GLY A 52 -1.88 13.26 6.42
N ILE A 53 -0.81 13.80 6.99
CA ILE A 53 0.03 13.09 7.98
C ILE A 53 -0.79 12.69 9.21
N ASN A 54 -1.58 13.63 9.76
CA ASN A 54 -2.45 13.35 10.90
C ASN A 54 -3.51 12.29 10.58
N ASN A 55 -4.10 12.33 9.38
CA ASN A 55 -5.11 11.36 8.96
C ASN A 55 -4.51 9.94 8.88
N ILE A 56 -3.28 9.78 8.38
CA ILE A 56 -2.58 8.48 8.39
C ILE A 56 -2.31 8.02 9.82
N ALA A 57 -1.86 8.91 10.70
CA ALA A 57 -1.66 8.58 12.11
C ALA A 57 -2.97 8.09 12.75
N HIS A 58 -4.09 8.76 12.47
CA HIS A 58 -5.42 8.34 12.96
C HIS A 58 -5.87 7.01 12.36
N LEU A 59 -5.61 6.76 11.07
CA LEU A 59 -5.92 5.49 10.41
C LEU A 59 -5.16 4.32 11.07
N ILE A 60 -3.85 4.49 11.30
CA ILE A 60 -3.00 3.51 11.99
C ILE A 60 -3.54 3.23 13.39
N ARG A 61 -3.79 4.29 14.18
CA ARG A 61 -4.32 4.16 15.55
C ARG A 61 -5.66 3.45 15.58
N SER A 62 -6.54 3.75 14.62
CA SER A 62 -7.85 3.13 14.50
C SER A 62 -7.74 1.65 14.16
N TYR A 63 -6.87 1.27 13.23
CA TYR A 63 -6.66 -0.13 12.86
C TYR A 63 -6.15 -0.96 14.04
N PHE A 64 -5.14 -0.47 14.76
CA PHE A 64 -4.61 -1.16 15.94
C PHE A 64 -5.61 -1.19 17.11
N LYS A 65 -6.42 -0.15 17.29
CA LYS A 65 -7.51 -0.17 18.29
C LYS A 65 -8.56 -1.24 18.00
N MET A 66 -8.75 -1.61 16.73
CA MET A 66 -9.63 -2.72 16.32
C MET A 66 -8.94 -4.09 16.33
N GLY A 67 -7.72 -4.20 16.86
CA GLY A 67 -6.98 -5.46 16.92
C GLY A 67 -6.20 -5.83 15.65
N GLY A 68 -6.06 -4.90 14.70
CA GLY A 68 -5.22 -5.09 13.52
C GLY A 68 -3.76 -5.36 13.88
N HIS A 69 -3.09 -6.25 13.13
CA HIS A 69 -1.72 -6.66 13.43
C HIS A 69 -0.66 -5.70 12.86
N HIS A 70 -0.64 -5.53 11.54
CA HIS A 70 0.38 -4.74 10.84
C HIS A 70 -0.21 -4.10 9.58
N ILE A 71 0.21 -2.86 9.31
CA ILE A 71 -0.11 -2.08 8.12
C ILE A 71 1.14 -1.37 7.63
N GLN A 72 1.36 -1.36 6.32
CA GLN A 72 2.48 -0.67 5.67
C GLN A 72 2.02 0.10 4.43
N PHE A 73 2.82 1.10 4.04
CA PHE A 73 2.41 2.07 3.04
C PHE A 73 3.40 2.17 1.89
N ASN A 74 2.86 2.30 0.67
CA ASN A 74 3.55 2.94 -0.44
C ASN A 74 3.07 4.39 -0.58
N VAL A 75 3.97 5.31 -0.87
CA VAL A 75 3.64 6.72 -1.14
C VAL A 75 4.25 7.09 -2.49
N VAL A 76 3.58 6.66 -3.55
CA VAL A 76 4.06 6.77 -4.93
C VAL A 76 2.88 6.72 -5.88
N SER A 77 2.95 7.46 -6.99
CA SER A 77 1.89 7.46 -7.99
C SER A 77 2.06 6.31 -8.98
N ALA A 78 0.95 5.78 -9.51
CA ALA A 78 1.01 4.80 -10.60
C ALA A 78 1.76 5.34 -11.84
N ASP A 79 1.65 6.64 -12.11
CA ASP A 79 2.32 7.28 -13.25
C ASP A 79 3.84 7.33 -13.07
N THR A 80 4.32 7.59 -11.86
CA THR A 80 5.76 7.50 -11.52
C THR A 80 6.29 6.09 -11.78
N LEU A 81 5.56 5.07 -11.35
CA LEU A 81 5.96 3.66 -11.53
C LEU A 81 5.98 3.25 -13.01
N ARG A 82 5.00 3.69 -13.81
CA ARG A 82 4.99 3.48 -15.27
C ARG A 82 6.10 4.24 -15.98
N ALA A 83 6.43 5.45 -15.52
CA ALA A 83 7.55 6.21 -16.05
C ALA A 83 8.88 5.51 -15.77
N ALA A 84 9.02 4.91 -14.58
CA ALA A 84 10.18 4.11 -14.19
C ALA A 84 10.29 2.80 -14.99
N GLN A 85 9.19 2.14 -15.36
CA GLN A 85 9.21 1.01 -16.29
C GLN A 85 9.78 1.40 -17.66
N LYS A 86 9.41 2.58 -18.16
CA LYS A 86 9.83 3.06 -19.49
C LYS A 86 11.26 3.56 -19.54
N ASN A 87 11.75 4.16 -18.44
CA ASN A 87 13.05 4.83 -18.37
C ASN A 87 13.79 4.46 -17.07
N PRO A 88 14.09 3.16 -16.82
CA PRO A 88 14.61 2.70 -15.53
C PRO A 88 15.92 3.39 -15.09
N GLU A 89 16.73 3.85 -16.04
CA GLU A 89 17.97 4.60 -15.80
C GLU A 89 17.74 5.95 -15.09
N GLN A 90 16.57 6.57 -15.25
CA GLN A 90 16.20 7.80 -14.56
C GLN A 90 15.69 7.56 -13.13
N TYR A 91 15.40 6.30 -12.79
CA TYR A 91 14.76 5.90 -11.53
C TYR A 91 15.59 4.86 -10.75
N GLN A 92 16.91 4.85 -10.91
CA GLN A 92 17.81 3.89 -10.25
C GLN A 92 17.68 3.84 -8.73
N ASN A 93 17.31 4.97 -8.10
CA ASN A 93 17.14 5.07 -6.65
C ASN A 93 15.68 4.96 -6.19
N LEU A 94 14.74 4.63 -7.10
CA LEU A 94 13.33 4.47 -6.75
C LEU A 94 13.17 3.18 -5.93
N ILE A 95 12.79 3.34 -4.66
CA ILE A 95 12.49 2.22 -3.75
C ILE A 95 10.97 2.13 -3.56
N VAL A 96 10.44 0.92 -3.59
CA VAL A 96 9.02 0.64 -3.35
C VAL A 96 8.83 -0.38 -2.24
N ARG A 97 7.67 -0.35 -1.59
CA ARG A 97 7.24 -1.40 -0.66
C ARG A 97 6.61 -2.56 -1.44
N VAL A 98 7.12 -3.78 -1.25
CA VAL A 98 6.58 -4.98 -1.94
C VAL A 98 5.53 -5.65 -1.04
N ALA A 99 5.97 -6.54 -0.15
CA ALA A 99 5.15 -7.19 0.86
C ALA A 99 6.03 -7.60 2.04
N GLY A 100 6.27 -6.66 2.97
CA GLY A 100 7.03 -6.92 4.20
C GLY A 100 8.48 -6.47 4.13
N TYR A 101 8.93 -6.10 2.92
CA TYR A 101 10.24 -5.52 2.65
C TYR A 101 10.12 -4.40 1.61
N SER A 102 11.20 -3.64 1.47
CA SER A 102 11.37 -2.63 0.42
C SER A 102 12.55 -3.01 -0.46
N ASP A 103 12.48 -2.69 -1.74
CA ASP A 103 13.55 -2.97 -2.71
C ASP A 103 13.54 -1.88 -3.80
N TYR A 104 14.63 -1.80 -4.55
CA TYR A 104 14.70 -0.95 -5.72
C TYR A 104 13.70 -1.44 -6.77
N TYR A 105 12.91 -0.52 -7.32
CA TYR A 105 11.88 -0.84 -8.30
C TYR A 105 12.47 -1.53 -9.54
N ASN A 106 13.68 -1.13 -9.94
CA ASN A 106 14.40 -1.72 -11.06
C ASN A 106 14.87 -3.17 -10.81
N ASN A 107 14.93 -3.63 -9.55
CA ASN A 107 15.26 -5.01 -9.23
C ASN A 107 14.04 -5.94 -9.36
N LEU A 108 12.83 -5.38 -9.49
CA LEU A 108 11.61 -6.16 -9.56
C LEU A 108 11.34 -6.63 -11.00
N GLY A 109 10.89 -7.87 -11.15
CA GLY A 109 10.37 -8.34 -12.44
C GLY A 109 9.09 -7.59 -12.85
N GLU A 110 8.83 -7.51 -14.16
CA GLU A 110 7.72 -6.74 -14.74
C GLU A 110 6.37 -7.10 -14.11
N ASP A 111 6.07 -8.40 -13.91
CA ASP A 111 4.83 -8.86 -13.29
C ASP A 111 4.57 -8.24 -11.90
N LEU A 112 5.63 -8.08 -11.10
CA LEU A 112 5.55 -7.53 -9.75
C LEU A 112 5.46 -6.01 -9.76
N GLN A 113 6.19 -5.35 -10.67
CA GLN A 113 6.04 -3.92 -10.92
C GLN A 113 4.59 -3.58 -11.28
N ASP A 114 4.03 -4.34 -12.21
CA ASP A 114 2.66 -4.26 -12.67
C ASP A 114 1.62 -4.51 -11.56
N GLU A 115 1.90 -5.46 -10.68
CA GLU A 115 1.07 -5.71 -9.50
C GLU A 115 1.02 -4.48 -8.59
N ILE A 116 2.18 -3.91 -8.24
CA ILE A 116 2.27 -2.70 -7.40
C ILE A 116 1.60 -1.49 -8.07
N ILE A 117 1.72 -1.35 -9.39
CA ILE A 117 1.03 -0.32 -10.17
C ILE A 117 -0.49 -0.45 -10.01
N ARG A 118 -1.02 -1.68 -10.12
CA ARG A 118 -2.47 -1.94 -10.05
C ARG A 118 -3.09 -1.78 -8.67
N ARG A 119 -2.30 -1.83 -7.58
CA ARG A 119 -2.81 -1.56 -6.22
C ARG A 119 -3.51 -0.19 -6.17
N THR A 120 -4.58 -0.11 -5.40
CA THR A 120 -5.40 1.10 -5.27
C THR A 120 -4.57 2.25 -4.70
N GLU A 121 -4.57 3.40 -5.39
CA GLU A 121 -3.96 4.64 -4.91
C GLU A 121 -5.04 5.48 -4.19
N HIS A 122 -4.89 5.66 -2.88
CA HIS A 122 -5.80 6.48 -2.10
C HIS A 122 -5.39 7.95 -2.14
N PHE A 123 -6.36 8.82 -2.40
CA PHE A 123 -6.19 10.28 -2.46
C PHE A 123 -6.77 10.99 -1.23
N SER A 124 -7.52 10.28 -0.40
CA SER A 124 -8.17 10.76 0.82
C SER A 124 -8.39 9.63 1.83
N ILE A 125 -8.74 9.98 3.06
CA ILE A 125 -9.12 9.07 4.15
C ILE A 125 -10.57 9.28 4.54
#